data_AF-A0A6L3IJN7-F1
#
_entry.id   AF-A0A6L3IJN7-F1
#
_cell.length_a   1.000
_cell.length_b   1.000
_cell.length_c   1.000
_cell.angle_alpha   90.00
_cell.angle_beta   90.00
_cell.angle_gamma   90.00
#
_symmetry.space_group_name_H-M   'P 1'
#
loop_
_entity.id
_entity.type
_entity.pdbx_description
1 polymer ?
#
loop_
_entity_poly.entity_id
_entity_poly.type
_entity_poly.pdbx_seq_one_letter_code
_entity_poly.pdbx_strand_id
1 'polypeptide(L)'
;TPVMNQNNGNVSFKLRHTLTKINVYVKSNDDTEEKSVTFFSITGIKSGILTYYTPTTDSDKGWLWAFPSPDKKETFTADITNFPVPNTIAEEKKLLATFFLLPAGKGSQFSITYQYAAKDGNNNAITQAICIENQSLPSTDTWNPGASVSYTIGISRKTISVMSENDIASWEGGTDSETVNGTEEKQITN
;
A
#
# COMPACT_ATOMS: atom_id res chain seq x y z
N THR A 1 -30.19 26.75 26.94
CA THR A 1 -29.54 25.43 27.10
C THR A 1 -28.70 25.20 25.86
N PRO A 2 -27.39 24.93 25.95
CA PRO A 2 -26.63 24.63 24.74
C PRO A 2 -27.13 23.31 24.17
N VAL A 3 -27.52 23.31 22.90
CA VAL A 3 -27.98 22.12 22.20
C VAL A 3 -26.72 21.35 21.79
N MET A 4 -26.28 20.44 22.66
CA MET A 4 -25.37 19.37 22.26
C MET A 4 -26.11 18.55 21.18
N ASN A 5 -25.47 18.20 20.08
CA ASN A 5 -26.06 17.38 19.03
C ASN A 5 -26.51 16.02 19.63
N GLN A 6 -27.79 15.89 19.99
CA GLN A 6 -28.31 14.76 20.74
C GLN A 6 -28.53 13.57 19.79
N ASN A 7 -27.59 12.63 19.75
CA ASN A 7 -27.82 11.29 19.21
C ASN A 7 -28.42 10.37 20.28
N ASN A 8 -29.43 10.84 21.03
CA ASN A 8 -30.10 10.07 22.10
C ASN A 8 -29.15 9.42 23.15
N GLY A 9 -28.00 10.05 23.46
CA GLY A 9 -26.99 9.48 24.36
C GLY A 9 -26.03 8.47 23.70
N ASN A 10 -26.21 8.17 22.41
CA ASN A 10 -25.34 7.28 21.65
C ASN A 10 -24.17 8.03 21.04
N VAL A 11 -23.00 7.39 21.04
CA VAL A 11 -21.79 7.90 20.39
C VAL A 11 -21.48 7.00 19.20
N SER A 12 -21.52 7.54 17.99
CA SER A 12 -21.17 6.82 16.77
C SER A 12 -19.89 7.40 16.18
N PHE A 13 -18.95 6.53 15.84
CA PHE A 13 -17.70 6.93 15.20
C PHE A 13 -17.71 6.55 13.72
N LYS A 14 -17.20 7.46 12.89
CA LYS A 14 -16.85 7.19 11.51
C LYS A 14 -15.35 7.30 11.35
N LEU A 15 -14.68 6.16 11.30
CA LEU A 15 -13.24 6.09 11.12
C LEU A 15 -12.90 6.18 9.63
N ARG A 16 -11.78 6.82 9.31
CA ARG A 16 -11.27 6.99 7.94
C ARG A 16 -9.81 6.56 7.89
N HIS A 17 -9.39 5.97 6.79
CA HIS A 17 -8.00 5.62 6.59
C HIS A 17 -7.18 6.88 6.27
N THR A 18 -6.15 7.12 7.07
CA THR A 18 -5.27 8.30 6.91
C THR A 18 -4.00 7.99 6.11
N LEU A 19 -3.72 6.71 5.87
CA LEU A 19 -2.59 6.22 5.07
C LEU A 19 -3.04 5.88 3.63
N THR A 20 -2.09 5.58 2.76
CA THR A 20 -2.34 4.98 1.45
C THR A 20 -2.00 3.49 1.50
N LYS A 21 -2.90 2.65 1.01
CA LYS A 21 -2.64 1.22 0.81
C LYS A 21 -1.97 1.02 -0.54
N ILE A 22 -0.79 0.42 -0.57
CA ILE A 22 -0.02 0.13 -1.79
C ILE A 22 0.03 -1.38 -1.99
N ASN A 23 -0.59 -1.87 -3.06
CA ASN A 23 -0.50 -3.27 -3.47
C ASN A 23 0.54 -3.40 -4.58
N VAL A 24 1.45 -4.35 -4.44
CA VAL A 24 2.44 -4.67 -5.47
C VAL A 24 2.17 -6.06 -5.98
N TYR A 25 1.98 -6.18 -7.28
CA TYR A 25 1.77 -7.42 -8.00
C TYR A 25 3.00 -7.76 -8.84
N VAL A 26 3.20 -9.05 -9.09
CA VAL A 26 4.19 -9.55 -10.05
C VAL A 26 3.50 -10.34 -11.15
N LYS A 27 3.99 -10.18 -12.37
CA LYS A 27 3.56 -10.92 -13.56
C LYS A 27 4.77 -11.33 -14.39
N SER A 28 4.63 -12.39 -15.17
CA SER A 28 5.63 -12.76 -16.16
C SER A 28 5.54 -11.90 -17.43
N ASN A 29 6.68 -11.46 -17.95
CA ASN A 29 6.80 -10.82 -19.27
C ASN A 29 7.42 -11.74 -20.33
N ASP A 30 7.79 -12.97 -19.95
CA ASP A 30 8.26 -14.02 -20.86
C ASP A 30 7.74 -15.40 -20.41
N ASP A 31 8.07 -16.46 -21.14
CA ASP A 31 7.67 -17.82 -20.79
C ASP A 31 8.80 -18.60 -20.07
N THR A 32 9.64 -17.90 -19.31
CA THR A 32 10.67 -18.56 -18.48
C THR A 32 10.06 -19.15 -17.22
N GLU A 33 10.19 -20.45 -17.05
CA GLU A 33 9.69 -21.15 -15.87
C GLU A 33 10.57 -20.91 -14.62
N GLU A 34 10.00 -21.19 -13.45
CA GLU A 34 10.70 -21.23 -12.14
C GLU A 34 11.29 -19.88 -11.70
N LYS A 35 10.64 -18.78 -12.09
CA LYS A 35 10.97 -17.44 -11.58
C LYS A 35 10.45 -17.27 -10.14
N SER A 36 11.26 -16.69 -9.26
CA SER A 36 10.81 -16.31 -7.91
C SER A 36 11.45 -15.00 -7.42
N VAL A 37 10.68 -14.20 -6.68
CA VAL A 37 11.16 -13.00 -6.00
C VAL A 37 11.69 -13.38 -4.62
N THR A 38 12.90 -12.95 -4.31
CA THR A 38 13.59 -13.26 -3.04
C THR A 38 13.76 -12.03 -2.15
N PHE A 39 13.55 -10.83 -2.71
CA PHE A 39 13.60 -9.58 -1.97
C PHE A 39 12.73 -8.54 -2.66
N PHE A 40 12.00 -7.75 -1.87
CA PHE A 40 11.33 -6.56 -2.35
C PHE A 40 11.31 -5.48 -1.27
N SER A 41 11.58 -4.24 -1.67
CA SER A 41 11.45 -3.07 -0.80
C SER A 41 10.91 -1.88 -1.55
N ILE A 42 10.25 -0.97 -0.83
CA ILE A 42 9.73 0.29 -1.33
C ILE A 42 10.18 1.43 -0.42
N THR A 43 10.47 2.60 -0.98
CA THR A 43 10.73 3.80 -0.19
C THR A 43 9.45 4.60 0.01
N GLY A 44 9.32 5.24 1.17
CA GLY A 44 8.22 6.14 1.49
C GLY A 44 8.65 7.18 2.52
N ILE A 45 7.83 8.20 2.75
CA ILE A 45 8.09 9.15 3.83
C ILE A 45 8.15 8.40 5.16
N LYS A 46 9.19 8.69 5.95
CA LYS A 46 9.48 8.04 7.22
C LYS A 46 8.42 8.34 8.29
N SER A 47 8.03 9.60 8.39
CA SER A 47 7.17 10.09 9.46
C SER A 47 6.48 11.39 9.08
N GLY A 48 5.33 11.65 9.69
CA GLY A 48 4.61 12.92 9.63
C GLY A 48 3.83 13.16 10.92
N ILE A 49 3.17 14.30 11.01
CA ILE A 49 2.25 14.65 12.10
C ILE A 49 0.84 14.67 11.54
N LEU A 50 -0.06 13.90 12.15
CA LEU A 50 -1.49 13.91 11.83
C LEU A 50 -2.23 14.76 12.87
N THR A 51 -2.85 15.85 12.43
CA THR A 51 -3.60 16.77 13.29
C THR A 51 -5.08 16.64 13.02
N TYR A 52 -5.88 16.42 14.07
CA TYR A 52 -7.34 16.42 14.02
C TYR A 52 -7.89 17.79 14.40
N TYR A 53 -8.98 18.19 13.75
CA TYR A 53 -9.66 19.45 14.02
C TYR A 53 -11.14 19.36 13.62
N THR A 54 -11.96 20.30 14.10
CA THR A 54 -13.38 20.36 13.76
C THR A 54 -13.55 20.70 12.27
N PRO A 55 -14.15 19.81 11.45
CA PRO A 55 -14.40 20.10 10.04
C PRO A 55 -15.23 21.36 9.88
N THR A 56 -14.91 22.19 8.89
CA THR A 56 -15.69 23.40 8.59
C THR A 56 -16.65 23.23 7.42
N THR A 57 -16.50 22.15 6.64
CA THR A 57 -17.34 21.77 5.49
C THR A 57 -17.56 20.26 5.43
N ASP A 58 -18.57 19.78 4.70
CA ASP A 58 -18.83 18.33 4.52
C ASP A 58 -17.73 17.59 3.76
N SER A 59 -16.93 18.32 2.96
CA SER A 59 -15.79 17.78 2.22
C SER A 59 -14.50 17.69 3.05
N ASP A 60 -14.46 18.39 4.18
CA ASP A 60 -13.33 18.41 5.09
C ASP A 60 -13.32 17.14 5.93
N LYS A 61 -12.20 16.39 5.86
CA LYS A 61 -12.08 15.12 6.57
C LYS A 61 -11.89 15.30 8.08
N GLY A 62 -11.64 16.52 8.56
CA GLY A 62 -11.39 16.83 9.98
C GLY A 62 -9.99 16.45 10.45
N TRP A 63 -9.08 16.24 9.52
CA TRP A 63 -7.68 15.94 9.80
C TRP A 63 -6.79 16.25 8.60
N LEU A 64 -5.52 16.52 8.87
CA LEU A 64 -4.49 16.74 7.86
C LEU A 64 -3.14 16.20 8.29
N TRP A 65 -2.35 15.76 7.31
CA TRP A 65 -0.95 15.42 7.51
C TRP A 65 -0.05 16.63 7.30
N ALA A 66 0.96 16.76 8.14
CA ALA A 66 2.13 17.62 7.93
C ALA A 66 3.39 16.74 7.85
N PHE A 67 4.18 16.92 6.79
CA PHE A 67 5.42 16.17 6.56
C PHE A 67 6.65 17.05 6.84
N PRO A 68 7.77 16.47 7.29
CA PRO A 68 9.00 17.23 7.54
C PRO A 68 9.56 17.80 6.24
N SER A 69 10.16 18.99 6.32
CA SER A 69 10.93 19.59 5.21
C SER A 69 12.40 19.72 5.63
N PRO A 70 13.36 19.12 4.90
CA PRO A 70 13.15 18.29 3.71
C PRO A 70 12.51 16.94 4.02
N ASP A 71 11.83 16.38 3.01
CA ASP A 71 11.24 15.04 3.06
C ASP A 71 12.30 14.01 3.43
N LYS A 72 12.07 13.25 4.50
CA LYS A 72 12.92 12.12 4.89
C LYS A 72 12.25 10.82 4.48
N LYS A 73 12.93 10.05 3.64
CA LYS A 73 12.47 8.73 3.21
C LYS A 73 13.11 7.61 4.03
N GLU A 74 12.38 6.52 4.12
CA GLU A 74 12.82 5.27 4.71
C GLU A 74 12.49 4.12 3.75
N THR A 75 13.29 3.06 3.82
CA THR A 75 13.09 1.84 3.05
C THR A 75 12.27 0.86 3.88
N PHE A 76 11.15 0.42 3.32
CA PHE A 76 10.28 -0.59 3.90
C PHE A 76 10.45 -1.88 3.10
N THR A 77 10.90 -2.93 3.77
CA THR A 77 11.17 -4.23 3.16
C THR A 77 10.00 -5.17 3.42
N ALA A 78 9.54 -5.88 2.41
CA ALA A 78 8.55 -6.93 2.56
C ALA A 78 9.22 -8.22 3.06
N ASP A 79 8.52 -8.96 3.92
CA ASP A 79 8.96 -10.29 4.38
C ASP A 79 8.68 -11.33 3.28
N ILE A 80 9.62 -11.47 2.35
CA ILE A 80 9.52 -12.33 1.18
C ILE A 80 10.71 -13.28 1.14
N THR A 81 10.39 -14.56 0.95
CA THR A 81 11.36 -15.59 0.61
C THR A 81 10.82 -16.44 -0.53
N ASN A 82 11.51 -16.48 -1.67
CA ASN A 82 11.16 -17.32 -2.83
C ASN A 82 9.69 -17.24 -3.29
N PHE A 83 9.12 -16.04 -3.36
CA PHE A 83 7.74 -15.85 -3.83
C PHE A 83 7.62 -16.19 -5.32
N PRO A 84 6.74 -17.12 -5.74
CA PRO A 84 6.68 -17.57 -7.12
C PRO A 84 6.11 -16.51 -8.06
N VAL A 85 6.83 -16.23 -9.15
CA VAL A 85 6.32 -15.43 -10.27
C VAL A 85 5.55 -16.37 -11.21
N PRO A 86 4.47 -15.93 -11.87
CA PRO A 86 3.84 -16.70 -12.94
C PRO A 86 4.87 -17.16 -14.00
N ASN A 87 4.66 -18.33 -14.60
CA ASN A 87 5.65 -18.89 -15.54
C ASN A 87 5.51 -18.25 -16.93
N THR A 88 4.27 -17.99 -17.35
CA THR A 88 3.94 -17.53 -18.71
C THR A 88 3.29 -16.15 -18.74
N ILE A 89 3.34 -15.49 -19.90
CA ILE A 89 2.73 -14.16 -20.12
C ILE A 89 1.19 -14.21 -19.98
N ALA A 90 0.60 -15.37 -20.26
CA ALA A 90 -0.84 -15.59 -20.21
C ALA A 90 -1.40 -15.70 -18.78
N GLU A 91 -0.57 -16.08 -17.82
CA GLU A 91 -1.00 -16.20 -16.43
C GLU A 91 -1.30 -14.84 -15.80
N GLU A 92 -2.28 -14.87 -14.89
CA GLU A 92 -2.66 -13.70 -14.10
C GLU A 92 -1.57 -13.29 -13.12
N LYS A 93 -1.53 -11.99 -12.83
CA LYS A 93 -0.61 -11.41 -11.85
C LYS A 93 -0.90 -11.94 -10.44
N LYS A 94 0.14 -12.01 -9.60
CA LYS A 94 0.05 -12.45 -8.20
C LYS A 94 0.41 -11.30 -7.25
N LEU A 95 -0.33 -11.16 -6.16
CA LEU A 95 -0.06 -10.14 -5.13
C LEU A 95 1.23 -10.51 -4.38
N LEU A 96 2.28 -9.72 -4.56
CA LEU A 96 3.58 -9.90 -3.92
C LEU A 96 3.59 -9.35 -2.50
N ALA A 97 3.14 -8.10 -2.33
CA ALA A 97 3.20 -7.40 -1.05
C ALA A 97 2.13 -6.31 -0.95
N THR A 98 1.73 -6.00 0.29
CA THR A 98 0.89 -4.84 0.62
C THR A 98 1.61 -3.98 1.64
N PHE A 99 1.66 -2.67 1.40
CA PHE A 99 2.21 -1.68 2.34
C PHE A 99 1.14 -0.66 2.73
N PHE A 100 1.21 -0.16 3.95
CA PHE A 100 0.41 0.97 4.42
C PHE A 100 1.36 2.13 4.67
N LEU A 101 1.46 3.05 3.72
CA LEU A 101 2.46 4.11 3.71
C LEU A 101 1.81 5.48 3.91
N LEU A 102 2.61 6.44 4.38
CA LEU A 102 2.17 7.83 4.47
C LEU A 102 1.77 8.34 3.07
N PRO A 103 0.70 9.16 2.96
CA PRO A 103 0.13 9.62 1.70
C PRO A 103 0.95 10.77 1.08
N ALA A 104 2.23 10.48 0.81
CA ALA A 104 3.23 11.38 0.26
C ALA A 104 4.27 10.57 -0.53
N GLY A 105 3.83 9.94 -1.62
CA GLY A 105 4.66 9.00 -2.38
C GLY A 105 5.68 9.64 -3.30
N LYS A 106 5.62 10.94 -3.56
CA LYS A 106 6.37 11.58 -4.65
C LYS A 106 7.85 11.19 -4.65
N GLY A 107 8.30 10.60 -5.77
CA GLY A 107 9.68 10.15 -5.98
C GLY A 107 10.05 8.89 -5.22
N SER A 108 9.07 8.13 -4.71
CA SER A 108 9.30 6.81 -4.12
C SER A 108 9.82 5.84 -5.16
N GLN A 109 10.66 4.93 -4.69
CA GLN A 109 11.37 3.95 -5.49
C GLN A 109 11.15 2.56 -4.92
N PHE A 110 11.44 1.54 -5.71
CA PHE A 110 11.48 0.15 -5.25
C PHE A 110 12.80 -0.52 -5.62
N SER A 111 13.11 -1.57 -4.89
CA SER A 111 14.19 -2.50 -5.20
C SER A 111 13.63 -3.91 -5.17
N ILE A 112 14.10 -4.77 -6.07
CA ILE A 112 13.64 -6.15 -6.21
C ILE A 112 14.83 -7.05 -6.52
N THR A 113 14.87 -8.20 -5.86
CA THR A 113 15.74 -9.32 -6.25
C THR A 113 14.87 -10.48 -6.65
N TYR A 114 15.15 -11.05 -7.82
CA TYR A 114 14.48 -12.25 -8.30
C TYR A 114 15.48 -13.22 -8.87
N GLN A 115 15.08 -14.48 -8.94
CA GLN A 115 15.90 -15.57 -9.46
C GLN A 115 15.12 -16.41 -10.45
N TYR A 116 15.83 -17.13 -11.31
CA TYR A 116 15.24 -18.04 -12.30
C TYR A 116 16.19 -19.18 -12.63
N ALA A 117 15.62 -20.31 -13.06
CA ALA A 117 16.39 -21.44 -13.56
C ALA A 117 16.97 -21.15 -14.95
N ALA A 118 18.27 -21.41 -15.10
CA ALA A 118 18.99 -21.26 -16.35
C ALA A 118 19.90 -22.47 -16.57
N LYS A 119 20.51 -22.53 -17.76
CA LYS A 119 21.57 -23.48 -18.06
C LYS A 119 22.86 -22.75 -18.34
N ASP A 120 23.97 -23.29 -17.82
CA ASP A 120 25.30 -22.80 -18.15
C ASP A 120 25.74 -23.26 -19.56
N GLY A 121 26.95 -22.88 -19.98
CA GLY A 121 27.51 -23.29 -21.28
C GLY A 121 27.74 -24.80 -21.41
N ASN A 122 27.70 -25.54 -20.30
CA ASN A 122 27.84 -27.00 -20.24
C ASN A 122 26.49 -27.71 -20.08
N ASN A 123 25.37 -27.00 -20.21
CA ASN A 123 24.00 -27.50 -20.08
C ASN A 123 23.63 -28.00 -18.65
N ASN A 124 24.39 -27.60 -17.62
CA ASN A 124 24.02 -27.84 -16.23
C ASN A 124 22.97 -26.84 -15.77
N ALA A 125 22.03 -27.29 -14.93
CA ALA A 125 21.05 -26.41 -14.30
C ALA A 125 21.74 -25.49 -13.28
N ILE A 126 21.51 -24.18 -13.41
CA ILE A 126 22.00 -23.16 -12.49
C ILE A 126 20.85 -22.23 -12.11
N THR A 127 20.95 -21.58 -10.96
CA THR A 127 20.06 -20.48 -10.56
C THR A 127 20.77 -19.16 -10.82
N GLN A 128 20.16 -18.29 -11.63
CA GLN A 128 20.63 -16.91 -11.78
C GLN A 128 19.78 -15.99 -10.91
N ALA A 129 20.43 -15.11 -10.17
CA ALA A 129 19.79 -14.06 -9.38
C ALA A 129 20.08 -12.69 -10.01
N ILE A 130 19.05 -11.84 -10.07
CA ILE A 130 19.11 -10.48 -10.58
C ILE A 130 18.64 -9.54 -9.49
N CYS A 131 19.48 -8.56 -9.17
CA CYS A 131 19.15 -7.47 -8.27
C CYS A 131 18.94 -6.19 -9.08
N ILE A 132 17.82 -5.52 -8.84
CA ILE A 132 17.51 -4.22 -9.44
C ILE A 132 17.12 -3.29 -8.30
N GLU A 133 17.86 -2.18 -8.18
CA GLU A 133 17.73 -1.27 -7.04
C GLU A 133 17.24 0.11 -7.46
N ASN A 134 16.56 0.79 -6.53
CA ASN A 134 16.23 2.22 -6.61
C ASN A 134 15.47 2.62 -7.88
N GLN A 135 14.61 1.75 -8.38
CA GLN A 135 13.80 2.00 -9.56
C GLN A 135 12.63 2.92 -9.22
N SER A 136 12.39 3.93 -10.04
CA SER A 136 11.27 4.84 -9.86
C SER A 136 9.93 4.13 -9.98
N LEU A 137 9.00 4.40 -9.06
CA LEU A 137 7.60 4.02 -9.21
C LEU A 137 6.85 5.10 -10.02
N PRO A 138 6.00 4.71 -10.99
CA PRO A 138 5.15 5.65 -11.69
C PRO A 138 4.04 6.20 -10.78
N SER A 139 3.49 7.36 -11.13
CA SER A 139 2.25 7.92 -10.54
C SER A 139 2.27 8.01 -9.00
N THR A 140 3.43 8.22 -8.39
CA THR A 140 3.57 8.23 -6.92
C THR A 140 2.99 9.48 -6.24
N ASP A 141 2.75 10.52 -7.03
CA ASP A 141 1.99 11.72 -6.67
C ASP A 141 0.50 11.42 -6.37
N THR A 142 0.02 10.23 -6.75
CA THR A 142 -1.37 9.82 -6.52
C THR A 142 -1.61 9.12 -5.18
N TRP A 143 -0.58 9.01 -4.33
CA TRP A 143 -0.69 8.41 -3.00
C TRP A 143 -1.48 9.31 -2.07
N ASN A 144 -2.80 9.13 -2.10
CA ASN A 144 -3.74 9.95 -1.36
C ASN A 144 -4.19 9.22 -0.08
N PRO A 145 -4.56 9.97 0.97
CA PRO A 145 -5.09 9.38 2.19
C PRO A 145 -6.40 8.64 1.92
N GLY A 146 -6.48 7.37 2.34
CA GLY A 146 -7.64 6.50 2.13
C GLY A 146 -7.76 5.92 0.72
N ALA A 147 -6.70 6.03 -0.09
CA ALA A 147 -6.63 5.41 -1.41
C ALA A 147 -5.92 4.05 -1.35
N SER A 148 -6.32 3.16 -2.26
CA SER A 148 -5.63 1.92 -2.58
C SER A 148 -5.03 2.04 -3.98
N VAL A 149 -3.69 2.04 -4.06
CA VAL A 149 -2.91 2.14 -5.30
C VAL A 149 -2.27 0.79 -5.58
N SER A 150 -2.27 0.38 -6.85
CA SER A 150 -1.72 -0.91 -7.27
C SER A 150 -0.64 -0.73 -8.33
N TYR A 151 0.45 -1.49 -8.18
CA TYR A 151 1.56 -1.55 -9.14
C TYR A 151 1.71 -2.99 -9.63
N THR A 152 1.87 -3.18 -10.93
CA THR A 152 2.27 -4.47 -11.50
C THR A 152 3.71 -4.40 -12.00
N ILE A 153 4.55 -5.29 -11.50
CA ILE A 153 5.94 -5.50 -11.93
C ILE A 153 5.97 -6.71 -12.86
N GLY A 154 6.23 -6.46 -14.14
CA GLY A 154 6.47 -7.49 -15.13
C GLY A 154 7.92 -7.95 -15.09
N ILE A 155 8.18 -9.24 -14.91
CA ILE A 155 9.53 -9.81 -14.78
C ILE A 155 9.84 -10.69 -16.00
N SER A 156 10.98 -10.42 -16.65
CA SER A 156 11.59 -11.29 -17.66
C SER A 156 12.95 -11.83 -17.16
N ARG A 157 13.57 -12.72 -17.91
CA ARG A 157 14.90 -13.28 -17.61
C ARG A 157 15.97 -12.26 -17.25
N LYS A 158 15.93 -11.04 -17.78
CA LYS A 158 16.99 -10.03 -17.53
C LYS A 158 16.50 -8.59 -17.38
N THR A 159 15.20 -8.37 -17.51
CA THR A 159 14.63 -7.02 -17.43
C THR A 159 13.34 -7.06 -16.63
N ILE A 160 12.97 -5.90 -16.11
CA ILE A 160 11.65 -5.68 -15.52
C ILE A 160 10.94 -4.53 -16.23
N SER A 161 9.62 -4.51 -16.15
CA SER A 161 8.79 -3.34 -16.43
C SER A 161 7.89 -3.06 -15.24
N VAL A 162 7.54 -1.81 -15.00
CA VAL A 162 6.60 -1.42 -13.95
C VAL A 162 5.53 -0.52 -14.51
N MET A 163 4.29 -0.84 -14.17
CA MET A 163 3.11 -0.07 -14.56
C MET A 163 2.26 0.19 -13.31
N SER A 164 1.82 1.44 -13.15
CA SER A 164 0.70 1.73 -12.24
C SER A 164 -0.58 1.21 -12.86
N GLU A 165 -1.46 0.66 -12.05
CA GLU A 165 -2.80 0.30 -12.51
C GLU A 165 -3.68 1.55 -12.50
N ASN A 166 -4.45 1.75 -13.58
CA ASN A 166 -5.20 2.99 -13.81
C ASN A 166 -6.33 3.21 -12.79
N ASP A 167 -6.75 2.17 -12.09
CA ASP A 167 -7.86 2.21 -11.13
C ASP A 167 -7.33 2.40 -9.70
N ILE A 168 -7.23 3.66 -9.26
CA ILE A 168 -7.10 3.97 -7.84
C ILE A 168 -8.44 3.66 -7.17
N ALA A 169 -8.47 2.61 -6.35
CA ALA A 169 -9.67 2.23 -5.61
C ALA A 169 -9.75 2.99 -4.27
N SER A 170 -10.96 3.21 -3.78
CA SER A 170 -11.16 3.63 -2.39
C SER A 170 -10.68 2.52 -1.45
N TRP A 171 -9.88 2.86 -0.44
CA TRP A 171 -9.58 1.96 0.68
C TRP A 171 -10.62 2.05 1.79
N GLU A 172 -11.46 3.09 1.80
CA GLU A 172 -12.60 3.12 2.70
C GLU A 172 -13.49 1.90 2.40
N GLY A 173 -13.60 0.97 3.35
CA GLY A 173 -14.58 -0.11 3.30
C GLY A 173 -16.00 0.43 3.35
N GLY A 174 -16.99 -0.47 3.27
CA GLY A 174 -18.40 -0.11 3.52
C GLY A 174 -18.53 0.76 4.77
N THR A 175 -19.52 1.66 4.77
CA THR A 175 -19.75 2.69 5.79
C THR A 175 -20.17 2.11 7.14
N ASP A 176 -19.40 1.17 7.67
CA ASP A 176 -19.69 0.47 8.91
C ASP A 176 -19.35 1.46 10.03
N SER A 177 -20.39 2.19 10.45
CA SER A 177 -20.32 3.04 11.63
C SER A 177 -20.32 2.13 12.86
N GLU A 178 -19.23 2.14 13.62
CA GLU A 178 -19.23 1.58 14.95
C GLU A 178 -20.06 2.49 15.87
N THR A 179 -21.19 1.97 16.34
CA THR A 179 -22.08 2.69 17.26
C THR A 179 -21.94 2.09 18.65
N VAL A 180 -21.54 2.93 19.60
CA VAL A 180 -21.53 2.59 21.02
C VAL A 180 -22.77 3.18 21.65
N ASN A 181 -23.67 2.32 22.13
CA ASN A 181 -24.85 2.75 22.85
C ASN A 181 -24.49 3.05 24.30
N GLY A 182 -24.77 4.26 24.76
CA GLY A 182 -24.66 4.62 26.17
C GLY A 182 -25.93 4.21 26.91
N THR A 183 -25.82 3.45 28.00
CA THR A 183 -26.94 3.23 28.92
C THR A 183 -26.90 4.32 29.98
N GLU A 184 -27.86 5.25 29.96
CA GLU A 184 -28.08 6.11 31.13
C GLU A 184 -28.74 5.26 32.23
N GLU A 185 -27.99 4.90 33.28
CA GLU A 185 -28.62 4.38 34.49
C GLU A 185 -29.48 5.49 35.10
N LYS A 186 -30.80 5.27 35.13
CA LYS A 186 -31.73 6.13 35.88
C LYS A 186 -31.25 6.19 37.33
N GLN A 187 -30.82 7.36 37.79
CA GLN A 187 -30.70 7.61 39.22
C GLN A 187 -32.07 7.39 39.86
N ILE A 188 -32.16 6.39 40.74
CA ILE A 188 -33.31 6.21 41.63
C ILE A 188 -33.17 7.29 42.71
N THR A 189 -33.97 8.34 42.61
CA THR A 189 -34.11 9.31 43.69
C THR A 189 -34.99 8.69 44.77
N ASN A 190 -34.41 8.39 45.94
CA ASN A 190 -35.14 7.97 47.15
C ASN A 190 -35.94 9.14 47.74
#